data_AF-A0A455VG70-F1
#
_entry.id   AF-A0A455VG70-F1
#
_cell.length_a   1.000
_cell.length_b   1.000
_cell.length_c   1.000
_cell.angle_alpha   90.00
_cell.angle_beta   90.00
_cell.angle_gamma   90.00
#
_symmetry.space_group_name_H-M   'P 1'
#
loop_
_entity.id
_entity.type
_entity.pdbx_description
1 polymer ?
#
loop_
_entity_poly.entity_id
_entity_poly.type
_entity_poly.pdbx_seq_one_letter_code
_entity_poly.pdbx_strand_id
1 'polypeptide(L)'
;MKIFSAYFHHNGFIVQSEQNEDFWILLSRSLGWGKFCKIDDMDAITGRASRFELREIRPANEPAPYPVISGSNVLWHLLEACKVLKSKYIYR
;
A
#
# COMPACT_ATOMS: atom_id res chain seq x y z
N MET A 1 0.59 -5.22 -10.58
CA MET A 1 1.04 -5.50 -9.20
C MET A 1 -0.09 -6.10 -8.40
N LYS A 2 0.18 -7.15 -7.62
CA LYS A 2 -0.72 -7.65 -6.58
C LYS A 2 -0.48 -6.94 -5.25
N ILE A 3 -1.52 -6.28 -4.73
CA ILE A 3 -1.52 -5.73 -3.36
C ILE A 3 -2.13 -6.78 -2.43
N PHE A 4 -1.37 -7.21 -1.43
CA PHE A 4 -1.80 -8.19 -0.44
C PHE A 4 -2.63 -7.54 0.67
N SER A 5 -2.27 -6.33 1.07
CA SER A 5 -2.97 -5.57 2.10
C SER A 5 -2.78 -4.06 1.90
N ALA A 6 -3.75 -3.29 2.41
CA ALA A 6 -3.70 -1.83 2.45
C ALA A 6 -4.37 -1.35 3.75
N TYR A 7 -3.69 -0.52 4.54
CA TYR A 7 -4.19 -0.10 5.85
C TYR A 7 -3.62 1.24 6.30
N PHE A 8 -4.36 1.91 7.19
CA PHE A 8 -3.87 3.09 7.90
C PHE A 8 -3.13 2.69 9.17
N HIS A 9 -1.88 3.11 9.26
CA HIS A 9 -1.03 3.04 10.45
C HIS A 9 -1.01 4.42 11.13
N HIS A 10 -0.56 4.50 12.39
CA HIS A 10 -0.51 5.79 13.10
C HIS A 10 0.39 6.84 12.43
N ASN A 11 1.34 6.40 11.59
CA ASN A 11 2.28 7.28 10.86
C ASN A 11 2.00 7.42 9.35
N GLY A 12 0.99 6.75 8.78
CA GLY A 12 0.77 6.83 7.34
C GLY A 12 -0.13 5.76 6.74
N PHE A 13 -0.27 5.78 5.42
CA PHE A 13 -0.99 4.76 4.66
C PHE A 13 -0.02 3.75 4.07
N ILE A 14 -0.22 2.49 4.43
CA ILE A 14 0.72 1.40 4.16
C ILE A 14 0.08 0.38 3.22
N VAL A 15 0.86 -0.08 2.26
CA VAL A 15 0.50 -1.21 1.39
C VAL A 15 1.59 -2.28 1.43
N GLN A 16 1.17 -3.54 1.30
CA GLN A 16 2.08 -4.67 1.11
C GLN A 16 1.84 -5.26 -0.27
N SER A 17 2.92 -5.50 -1.02
CA SER A 17 2.82 -6.02 -2.38
C SER A 17 4.02 -6.88 -2.74
N GLU A 18 3.93 -7.56 -3.88
CA GLU A 18 5.04 -8.31 -4.50
C GLU A 18 6.08 -7.40 -5.18
N GLN A 19 5.93 -6.07 -5.11
CA GLN A 19 6.91 -5.15 -5.67
C GLN A 19 8.16 -5.06 -4.80
N ASN A 20 9.25 -4.61 -5.42
CA ASN A 20 10.54 -4.45 -4.76
C ASN A 20 11.12 -3.02 -4.88
N GLU A 21 10.51 -2.18 -5.72
CA GLU A 21 10.98 -0.80 -5.98
C GLU A 21 9.84 0.18 -5.74
N ASP A 22 10.20 1.45 -5.50
CA ASP A 22 9.26 2.56 -5.38
C ASP A 22 8.37 2.66 -6.62
N PHE A 23 7.11 3.01 -6.43
CA PHE A 23 6.15 3.08 -7.53
C PHE A 23 5.09 4.15 -7.34
N TRP A 24 4.46 4.50 -8.45
CA TRP A 24 3.29 5.37 -8.50
C TRP A 24 2.03 4.62 -8.89
N ILE A 25 0.90 4.95 -8.25
CA ILE A 25 -0.44 4.46 -8.60
C ILE A 25 -1.40 5.63 -8.73
N LEU A 26 -2.28 5.57 -9.73
CA LEU A 26 -3.44 6.47 -9.78
C LEU A 26 -4.44 6.04 -8.70
N LEU A 27 -4.54 6.79 -7.61
CA LEU A 27 -5.46 6.47 -6.50
C LEU A 27 -6.92 6.72 -6.91
N SER A 28 -7.17 7.85 -7.58
CA SER A 28 -8.44 8.18 -8.22
C SER A 28 -8.28 9.43 -9.09
N ARG A 29 -9.27 9.76 -9.92
CA ARG A 29 -9.27 11.03 -10.67
C ARG A 29 -9.35 12.27 -9.77
N SER A 30 -9.95 12.16 -8.59
CA SER A 30 -10.09 13.27 -7.65
C SER A 30 -8.90 13.44 -6.72
N LEU A 31 -8.20 12.35 -6.38
CA LEU A 31 -7.03 12.38 -5.49
C LEU A 31 -5.71 12.49 -6.26
N GLY A 32 -5.63 11.87 -7.44
CA GLY A 32 -4.45 11.86 -8.29
C GLY A 32 -3.50 10.69 -8.04
N TRP A 33 -2.23 10.93 -8.30
CA TRP A 33 -1.14 9.96 -8.25
C TRP A 33 -0.57 9.86 -6.84
N GLY A 34 -0.44 8.65 -6.30
CA GLY A 34 0.23 8.38 -5.03
C GLY A 34 1.58 7.70 -5.24
N LYS A 35 2.64 8.23 -4.63
CA LYS A 35 3.97 7.59 -4.59
C LYS A 35 4.09 6.73 -3.36
N PHE A 36 4.35 5.45 -3.59
CA PHE A 36 4.64 4.48 -2.56
C PHE A 36 6.14 4.21 -2.53
N CYS A 37 6.76 4.51 -1.39
CA CYS A 37 8.18 4.29 -1.17
C CYS A 37 8.38 3.05 -0.30
N LYS A 38 9.37 2.22 -0.67
CA LYS A 38 9.69 1.01 0.08
C LYS A 38 10.16 1.36 1.49
N ILE A 39 9.67 0.60 2.46
CA ILE A 39 10.09 0.66 3.86
C ILE A 39 11.07 -0.49 4.13
N ASP A 40 10.60 -1.72 3.93
CA ASP A 40 11.33 -2.95 4.22
C ASP A 40 10.88 -4.12 3.34
N ASP A 41 11.71 -5.17 3.34
CA ASP A 41 11.36 -6.48 2.81
C ASP A 41 10.62 -7.32 3.84
N MET A 42 9.73 -8.17 3.35
CA MET A 42 8.83 -9.01 4.12
C MET A 42 8.76 -10.40 3.51
N ASP A 43 8.65 -11.42 4.36
CA ASP A 43 8.28 -12.75 3.91
C ASP A 43 6.77 -12.82 3.67
N ALA A 44 6.36 -13.26 2.49
CA ALA A 44 4.97 -13.59 2.20
C ALA A 44 4.80 -15.09 2.00
N ILE A 45 3.59 -15.57 2.27
CA ILE A 45 3.20 -16.98 2.04
C ILE A 45 3.48 -17.40 0.58
N THR A 46 3.37 -16.46 -0.36
CA THR A 46 3.57 -16.70 -1.79
C THR A 46 4.98 -16.38 -2.30
N GLY A 47 5.95 -16.06 -1.43
CA GLY A 47 7.31 -15.68 -1.80
C GLY A 47 7.74 -14.34 -1.20
N ARG A 48 8.39 -13.48 -1.99
CA ARG A 48 8.84 -12.16 -1.53
C ARG A 48 7.69 -11.16 -1.52
N ALA A 49 7.65 -10.35 -0.48
CA ALA A 49 6.84 -9.15 -0.41
C ALA A 49 7.66 -7.99 0.14
N SER A 50 7.19 -6.77 -0.08
CA SER A 50 7.74 -5.60 0.57
C SER A 50 6.62 -4.71 1.08
N ARG A 51 6.95 -3.89 2.08
CA ARG A 51 6.04 -2.90 2.65
C ARG A 51 6.37 -1.53 2.08
N PHE A 52 5.34 -0.77 1.75
CA PHE A 52 5.47 0.56 1.18
C PHE A 52 4.57 1.57 1.91
N GLU A 53 5.02 2.81 1.97
CA GLU A 53 4.31 3.93 2.55
C GLU A 53 3.96 4.97 1.48
N LEU A 54 2.74 5.49 1.51
CA LEU A 54 2.35 6.64 0.68
C LEU A 54 3.06 7.90 1.19
N ARG A 55 4.01 8.42 0.40
CA ARG A 55 4.83 9.60 0.79
C ARG A 55 4.53 10.86 0.00
N GLU A 56 3.94 10.74 -1.18
CA GLU A 56 3.68 11.88 -2.05
C GLU A 56 2.34 11.69 -2.77
N ILE A 57 1.58 12.77 -2.92
CA ILE A 57 0.37 12.82 -3.75
C ILE A 57 0.53 13.95 -4.77
N ARG A 58 0.32 13.64 -6.04
CA ARG A 58 0.28 14.61 -7.14
C ARG A 58 -1.11 14.66 -7.77
N PRO A 59 -1.59 15.84 -8.20
CA PRO A 59 -2.83 15.97 -8.96
C PRO A 59 -2.91 15.06 -10.19
N ALA A 60 -4.12 14.59 -10.52
CA ALA A 60 -4.36 13.69 -11.66
C ALA A 60 -4.10 14.35 -13.04
N ASN A 61 -4.13 15.67 -13.11
CA ASN A 61 -3.91 16.45 -14.33
C ASN A 61 -2.42 16.68 -14.64
N GLU A 62 -1.53 16.36 -13.72
CA GLU A 62 -0.09 16.34 -14.00
C GLU A 62 0.27 15.12 -14.87
N PRO A 63 1.36 15.21 -15.66
CA PRO A 63 1.87 14.08 -16.43
C PRO A 63 2.06 12.85 -15.55
N ALA A 64 1.73 11.68 -16.09
CA ALA A 64 1.90 10.41 -15.41
C ALA A 64 3.35 10.27 -14.90
N PRO A 65 3.57 10.07 -13.59
CA PRO A 65 4.90 9.89 -13.03
C PRO A 65 5.58 8.61 -13.54
N TYR A 66 6.82 8.37 -13.12
CA TYR A 66 7.52 7.12 -13.45
C TYR A 66 8.16 6.51 -12.18
N PRO A 67 8.05 5.18 -11.97
CA PRO A 67 7.26 4.22 -12.74
C PRO A 67 5.79 4.19 -12.28
N VAL A 68 4.84 4.33 -13.21
CA VAL A 68 3.41 4.05 -12.93
C VAL A 68 3.16 2.56 -13.04
N ILE A 69 2.52 1.99 -12.02
CA ILE A 69 2.06 0.61 -12.04
C ILE A 69 0.54 0.54 -11.95
N SER A 70 -0.04 -0.44 -12.63
CA SER A 70 -1.45 -0.78 -12.46
C SER A 70 -1.60 -1.78 -11.31
N GLY A 71 -2.38 -1.40 -10.30
CA GLY A 71 -2.72 -2.25 -9.17
C GLY A 71 -3.87 -3.19 -9.52
N SER A 72 -3.66 -4.49 -9.32
CA SER A 72 -4.74 -5.48 -9.26
C SER A 72 -5.33 -5.46 -7.85
N ASN A 73 -6.66 -5.60 -7.77
CA ASN A 73 -7.51 -5.42 -6.58
C ASN A 73 -6.91 -5.93 -5.26
N VAL A 74 -7.17 -5.17 -4.19
CA VAL A 74 -6.89 -5.58 -2.80
C VAL A 74 -7.79 -6.77 -2.45
N LEU A 75 -7.19 -7.95 -2.29
CA LEU A 75 -7.89 -9.08 -1.67
C LEU A 75 -7.77 -8.92 -0.15
N TRP A 76 -8.88 -8.53 0.49
CA TRP A 76 -8.96 -8.38 1.95
C TRP A 76 -8.67 -9.72 2.66
N HIS A 77 -7.51 -9.83 3.33
CA HIS A 77 -7.27 -10.93 4.26
C HIS A 77 -7.98 -10.63 5.59
N LEU A 78 -9.22 -11.10 5.72
CA LEU A 78 -10.11 -10.92 6.87
C LEU A 78 -9.41 -11.19 8.23
N LEU A 79 -8.56 -12.21 8.31
CA LEU A 79 -7.85 -12.56 9.55
C LEU A 79 -6.89 -11.46 10.03
N GLU A 80 -6.16 -10.81 9.13
CA GLU A 80 -5.25 -9.72 9.50
C GLU A 80 -6.02 -8.44 9.85
N ALA A 81 -7.11 -8.15 9.14
CA ALA A 81 -8.04 -7.08 9.52
C ALA A 81 -8.61 -7.30 10.94
N CYS A 82 -8.97 -8.54 11.27
CA CYS A 82 -9.45 -8.90 12.61
C CYS A 82 -8.34 -8.80 13.68
N LYS A 83 -7.07 -9.12 13.38
CA LYS A 83 -5.96 -8.95 14.32
C LYS A 83 -5.69 -7.48 14.65
N VAL A 84 -5.66 -6.61 13.64
CA VAL A 84 -5.50 -5.15 13.82
C VAL A 84 -6.68 -4.55 14.60
N LEU A 85 -7.90 -5.01 14.32
CA LEU A 85 -9.07 -4.59 15.10
C LEU A 85 -8.90 -4.97 16.58
N LYS A 86 -8.48 -6.20 16.88
CA LYS A 86 -8.30 -6.70 18.25
C LYS A 86 -7.16 -6.01 19.02
N SER A 87 -6.04 -5.67 18.37
CA SER A 87 -4.92 -5.02 19.06
C SER A 87 -5.25 -3.62 19.59
N LYS A 88 -6.20 -2.91 18.96
CA LYS A 88 -6.70 -1.62 19.46
C LYS A 88 -7.54 -1.72 20.74
N TYR A 89 -8.02 -2.91 21.10
CA TYR A 89 -8.80 -3.14 22.33
C TYR A 89 -7.98 -3.67 23.51
N ILE A 90 -6.69 -3.95 23.32
CA ILE A 90 -5.80 -4.48 24.38
C ILE A 90 -5.08 -3.35 25.13
N TYR A 91 -5.09 -2.12 24.62
CA TYR A 91 -4.54 -0.93 25.28
C TYR A 91 -5.63 0.04 25.81
N ARG A 92 -6.73 -0.50 26.34
CA ARG A 92 -7.69 0.25 27.15
C ARG A 92 -7.73 -0.30 28.57
#